data_AF-A0A2E1RLL7-F1
#
_entry.id   AF-A0A2E1RLL7-F1
#
_cell.length_a   1.000
_cell.length_b   1.000
_cell.length_c   1.000
_cell.angle_alpha   90.00
_cell.angle_beta   90.00
_cell.angle_gamma   90.00
#
_symmetry.space_group_name_H-M   'P 1'
#
loop_
_entity.id
_entity.type
_entity.pdbx_description
1 polymer ?
#
loop_
_entity_poly.entity_id
_entity_poly.type
_entity_poly.pdbx_seq_one_letter_code
_entity_poly.pdbx_strand_id
1 'polypeptide(L)'
;MNLIKNIFKYGIASAFAAIVCCVAPMILFQLSVIGGIYAISFADFFYKSDGSLGLFGWIIRIIGLLIVFYGIYRFNIKENCSLNSDNQKRINKILFSFLLIIFSLTLFLSLEKLSSIYFDEYIVPAQKKEYQEKLTE
;
A
#
# COMPACT_ATOMS: atom_id res chain seq x y z
N MET A 1 37.57 -16.44 15.32
CA MET A 1 36.71 -16.14 14.13
C MET A 1 35.20 -16.21 14.41
N ASN A 2 34.72 -16.90 15.45
CA ASN A 2 33.28 -17.03 15.73
C ASN A 2 32.64 -15.81 16.41
N LEU A 3 33.38 -15.03 17.20
CA LEU A 3 32.85 -13.88 17.94
C LEU A 3 32.42 -12.73 17.01
N ILE A 4 33.27 -12.35 16.05
CA ILE A 4 32.96 -11.31 15.05
C ILE A 4 31.76 -11.72 14.19
N LYS A 5 31.70 -12.99 13.79
CA LYS A 5 30.58 -13.54 13.01
C LYS A 5 29.25 -13.48 13.78
N ASN A 6 29.30 -13.76 15.09
CA ASN A 6 28.14 -13.67 15.97
C ASN A 6 27.72 -12.22 16.22
N ILE A 7 28.65 -11.30 16.51
CA ILE A 7 28.35 -9.87 16.68
C ILE A 7 27.69 -9.30 15.42
N PHE A 8 28.20 -9.66 14.23
CA PHE A 8 27.59 -9.22 12.98
C PHE A 8 26.17 -9.79 12.79
N LYS A 9 25.99 -11.09 13.09
CA LYS A 9 24.70 -11.77 12.96
C LYS A 9 23.64 -11.18 13.90
N TYR A 10 23.97 -10.99 15.18
CA TYR A 10 23.06 -10.44 16.17
C TYR A 10 22.84 -8.93 16.00
N GLY A 11 23.88 -8.20 15.59
CA GLY A 11 23.80 -6.77 15.26
C GLY A 11 22.82 -6.52 14.11
N ILE A 12 22.96 -7.25 12.99
CA ILE A 12 22.03 -7.15 11.86
C ILE A 12 20.60 -7.52 12.28
N ALA A 13 20.42 -8.58 13.07
CA ALA A 13 19.10 -8.99 13.53
C ALA A 13 18.43 -7.90 14.39
N SER A 14 19.16 -7.27 15.30
CA SER A 14 18.64 -6.18 16.13
C SER A 14 18.32 -4.91 15.34
N ALA A 15 19.17 -4.54 14.38
CA ALA A 15 18.93 -3.39 13.51
C ALA A 15 17.69 -3.60 12.63
N PHE A 16 17.53 -4.82 12.09
CA PHE A 16 16.36 -5.17 11.31
C PHE A 16 15.07 -5.16 12.16
N ALA A 17 15.12 -5.73 13.37
CA ALA A 17 13.99 -5.70 14.30
C ALA A 17 13.60 -4.26 14.70
N ALA A 18 14.58 -3.37 14.92
CA ALA A 18 14.33 -1.97 15.23
C ALA A 18 13.68 -1.23 14.05
N ILE A 19 14.18 -1.41 12.83
CA ILE A 19 13.58 -0.83 11.62
C ILE A 19 12.16 -1.34 11.42
N VAL A 20 11.94 -2.66 11.53
CA VAL A 20 10.62 -3.26 11.38
C VAL A 20 9.68 -2.74 12.47
N CYS A 21 10.08 -2.68 13.74
CA CYS A 21 9.20 -2.18 14.80
C CYS A 21 8.79 -0.72 14.61
N CYS A 22 9.67 0.12 14.05
CA CYS A 22 9.38 1.53 13.80
C CYS A 22 8.57 1.77 12.52
N VAL A 23 8.77 0.95 11.49
CA VAL A 23 8.18 1.15 10.16
C VAL A 23 6.94 0.26 9.93
N ALA A 24 6.84 -0.89 10.60
CA ALA A 24 5.71 -1.81 10.46
C ALA A 24 4.34 -1.20 10.73
N PRO A 25 4.13 -0.36 11.77
CA PRO A 25 2.82 0.26 11.99
C PRO A 25 2.36 1.09 10.80
N MET A 26 3.30 1.78 10.13
CA MET A 26 3.02 2.53 8.92
C MET A 26 2.68 1.60 7.75
N ILE A 27 3.51 0.58 7.49
CA ILE A 27 3.30 -0.33 6.35
C ILE A 27 1.98 -1.09 6.50
N LEU A 28 1.68 -1.59 7.70
CA LEU A 28 0.42 -2.31 7.98
C LEU A 28 -0.80 -1.41 7.78
N PHE A 29 -0.69 -0.13 8.18
CA PHE A 29 -1.74 0.85 7.92
C PHE A 29 -1.96 1.07 6.42
N GLN A 30 -0.87 1.24 5.65
CA GLN A 30 -0.96 1.41 4.20
C GLN A 30 -1.51 0.17 3.49
N LEU A 31 -1.07 -1.03 3.87
CA LEU A 31 -1.62 -2.29 3.36
C LEU A 31 -3.11 -2.41 3.63
N SER A 32 -3.56 -2.00 4.82
CA SER A 32 -4.98 -2.01 5.17
C SER A 32 -5.79 -1.04 4.32
N VAL A 33 -5.33 0.21 4.16
CA VAL A 33 -6.02 1.24 3.36
C VAL A 33 -6.06 0.84 1.88
N ILE A 34 -4.91 0.45 1.32
CA ILE A 34 -4.80 0.05 -0.08
C ILE A 34 -5.62 -1.22 -0.33
N GLY A 35 -5.54 -2.21 0.55
CA GLY A 35 -6.33 -3.45 0.46
C GLY A 35 -7.84 -3.18 0.48
N GLY A 36 -8.31 -2.28 1.35
CA GLY A 36 -9.72 -1.90 1.40
C GLY A 36 -10.22 -1.19 0.14
N ILE A 37 -9.44 -0.23 -0.38
CA ILE A 37 -9.73 0.45 -1.66
C ILE A 37 -9.77 -0.56 -2.81
N TYR A 38 -8.82 -1.48 -2.81
CA TYR A 38 -8.67 -2.48 -3.84
C TYR A 38 -9.84 -3.48 -3.85
N ALA A 39 -10.27 -3.97 -2.69
CA ALA A 39 -11.41 -4.88 -2.57
C ALA A 39 -12.71 -4.27 -3.12
N ILE A 40 -12.94 -2.98 -2.88
CA ILE A 40 -14.13 -2.27 -3.39
C ILE A 40 -13.99 -2.00 -4.89
N SER A 41 -12.80 -1.60 -5.36
CA SER A 41 -12.54 -1.41 -6.79
C SER A 41 -12.71 -2.72 -7.57
N PHE A 42 -12.43 -3.86 -6.93
CA PHE A 42 -12.61 -5.17 -7.51
C PHE A 42 -14.08 -5.55 -7.71
N ALA A 43 -14.97 -5.12 -6.81
CA ALA A 43 -16.41 -5.34 -6.99
C ALA A 43 -16.93 -4.65 -8.26
N ASP A 44 -16.47 -3.43 -8.55
CA ASP A 44 -16.88 -2.69 -9.75
C ASP A 44 -16.56 -3.46 -11.06
N PHE A 45 -15.52 -4.28 -11.08
CA PHE A 45 -15.15 -5.10 -12.25
C PHE A 45 -16.21 -6.15 -12.61
N PHE A 46 -16.93 -6.72 -11.62
CA PHE A 46 -17.99 -7.71 -11.89
C PHE A 46 -19.35 -7.08 -12.18
N TYR A 47 -19.62 -5.91 -11.61
CA TYR A 47 -20.96 -5.32 -11.67
C TYR A 47 -21.16 -4.35 -12.84
N LYS A 48 -20.10 -3.89 -13.50
CA LYS A 48 -20.18 -3.07 -14.71
C LYS A 48 -19.81 -3.88 -15.95
N SER A 49 -20.65 -3.81 -16.99
CA SER A 49 -20.40 -4.46 -18.29
C SER A 49 -19.10 -4.07 -18.97
N ASP A 50 -18.58 -2.86 -18.72
CA ASP A 50 -17.36 -2.37 -19.36
C ASP A 50 -16.08 -2.61 -18.53
N GLY A 51 -16.20 -3.20 -17.33
CA GLY A 51 -15.08 -3.33 -16.38
C GLY A 51 -14.48 -1.99 -15.92
N SER A 52 -15.13 -0.86 -16.26
CA SER A 52 -14.66 0.48 -15.92
C SER A 52 -14.88 0.80 -14.45
N LEU A 53 -14.00 1.63 -13.88
CA LEU A 53 -14.12 2.11 -12.49
C LEU A 53 -15.52 2.68 -12.23
N GLY A 54 -16.19 2.15 -11.22
CA GLY A 54 -17.47 2.68 -10.73
C GLY A 54 -17.27 4.03 -10.04
N LEU A 55 -18.38 4.73 -9.84
CA LEU A 55 -18.40 5.97 -9.08
C LEU A 55 -17.91 5.73 -7.64
N PHE A 56 -18.28 4.60 -7.05
CA PHE A 56 -17.82 4.18 -5.72
C PHE A 56 -16.31 3.87 -5.67
N GLY A 57 -15.75 3.23 -6.69
CA GLY A 57 -14.30 3.03 -6.81
C GLY A 57 -13.51 4.35 -6.83
N TRP A 58 -14.04 5.40 -7.45
CA TRP A 58 -13.43 6.73 -7.39
C TRP A 58 -13.58 7.39 -6.01
N ILE A 59 -14.76 7.31 -5.41
CA ILE A 59 -15.01 7.88 -4.06
C ILE A 59 -14.06 7.27 -3.04
N ILE A 60 -13.91 5.94 -3.01
CA ILE A 60 -13.09 5.26 -2.00
C ILE A 60 -11.60 5.60 -2.15
N ARG A 61 -11.12 5.78 -3.39
CA ARG A 61 -9.74 6.24 -3.68
C ARG A 61 -9.49 7.64 -3.13
N ILE A 62 -10.45 8.56 -3.30
CA ILE A 62 -10.39 9.92 -2.74
C ILE A 62 -10.38 9.86 -1.20
N ILE A 63 -11.27 9.06 -0.60
CA ILE A 63 -11.30 8.87 0.87
C ILE A 63 -9.97 8.30 1.37
N GLY A 64 -9.41 7.31 0.66
CA GLY A 64 -8.10 6.73 0.96
C GLY A 64 -6.98 7.76 0.97
N LEU A 65 -6.92 8.62 -0.05
CA LEU A 65 -5.97 9.74 -0.09
C LEU A 65 -6.16 10.68 1.11
N LEU A 66 -7.40 11.04 1.44
CA LEU A 66 -7.71 11.89 2.60
C LEU A 66 -7.23 11.26 3.91
N ILE A 67 -7.40 9.95 4.09
CA ILE A 67 -6.93 9.22 5.27
C ILE A 67 -5.40 9.28 5.37
N VAL A 68 -4.67 9.09 4.26
CA VAL A 68 -3.21 9.19 4.24
C VAL A 68 -2.74 10.61 4.57
N PHE A 69 -3.35 11.63 3.97
CA PHE A 69 -3.05 13.04 4.29
C PHE A 69 -3.33 13.37 5.75
N TYR A 70 -4.45 12.88 6.29
CA TYR A 70 -4.79 13.05 7.70
C TYR A 70 -3.77 12.37 8.62
N GLY A 71 -3.30 11.16 8.26
CA GLY A 71 -2.24 10.46 8.98
C GLY A 71 -0.95 11.26 9.05
N ILE A 72 -0.49 11.81 7.91
CA ILE A 72 0.69 12.67 7.83
C ILE A 72 0.51 13.93 8.67
N TYR A 73 -0.65 14.58 8.57
CA TYR A 73 -0.97 15.76 9.38
C TYR A 73 -0.91 15.49 10.88
N ARG A 74 -1.53 14.39 11.33
CA ARG A 74 -1.55 13.98 12.75
C ARG A 74 -0.17 13.60 13.26
N PHE A 75 0.65 12.96 12.43
CA PHE A 75 2.05 12.65 12.74
C PHE A 75 2.85 13.96 12.96
N ASN A 76 2.69 14.92 12.04
CA ASN A 76 3.40 16.20 12.09
C ASN A 76 3.05 17.07 13.30
N ILE A 77 1.86 16.92 13.89
CA ILE A 77 1.43 17.64 15.10
C ILE A 77 2.12 17.10 16.36
N LYS A 78 2.32 15.79 16.46
CA LYS A 78 2.80 15.16 17.71
C LYS A 78 4.32 15.18 17.88
N GLU A 79 5.08 15.60 16.88
CA GLU A 79 6.55 15.68 16.96
C GLU A 79 7.03 16.87 17.82
N ASN A 80 7.23 16.64 19.12
CA ASN A 80 7.96 17.53 20.03
C ASN A 80 9.31 16.93 20.47
N CYS A 81 10.10 16.41 19.52
CA CYS A 81 11.45 15.96 19.83
C CYS A 81 12.39 17.17 20.03
N SER A 82 13.04 17.25 21.20
CA SER A 82 13.93 18.38 21.57
C SER A 82 15.33 18.31 20.94
N LEU A 83 15.68 17.19 20.31
CA LEU A 83 17.03 16.89 19.83
C LEU A 83 17.39 17.52 18.45
N ASN A 84 16.40 18.02 17.69
CA ASN A 84 16.64 18.57 16.35
C ASN A 84 16.37 20.08 16.27
N SER A 85 17.19 20.78 15.46
CA SER A 85 16.92 22.17 15.03
C SER A 85 15.65 22.25 14.16
N ASP A 86 15.02 23.42 14.11
CA ASP A 86 13.78 23.62 13.34
C ASP A 86 13.93 23.31 11.85
N ASN A 87 15.10 23.60 11.26
CA ASN A 87 15.39 23.26 9.87
C ASN A 87 15.47 21.75 9.65
N GLN A 88 16.12 21.00 10.55
CA GLN A 88 16.19 19.54 10.46
C GLN A 88 14.82 18.88 10.64
N LYS A 89 13.96 19.42 11.52
CA LYS A 89 12.57 18.96 11.68
C LYS A 89 11.79 19.12 10.38
N ARG A 90 11.90 20.27 9.70
CA ARG A 90 11.23 20.50 8.40
C ARG A 90 11.70 19.51 7.34
N ILE A 91 13.01 19.31 7.21
CA ILE A 91 13.58 18.38 6.22
C ILE A 91 13.12 16.94 6.50
N ASN A 92 13.14 16.50 7.76
CA ASN A 92 12.71 15.15 8.13
C ASN A 92 11.22 14.90 7.83
N LYS A 93 10.36 15.88 8.10
CA LYS A 93 8.92 15.80 7.77
C LYS A 93 8.68 15.69 6.26
N ILE A 94 9.41 16.50 5.47
CA ILE A 94 9.33 16.43 4.00
C ILE A 94 9.82 15.08 3.50
N LEU A 95 10.97 14.62 3.98
CA LEU A 95 11.55 13.33 3.60
C LEU A 95 10.63 12.16 3.93
N PHE A 96 10.05 12.15 5.14
CA PHE A 96 9.09 11.15 5.58
C PHE A 96 7.85 11.13 4.69
N SER A 97 7.27 12.29 4.42
CA SER A 97 6.09 12.44 3.54
C SER A 97 6.39 11.93 2.13
N PHE A 98 7.55 12.29 1.58
CA PHE A 98 7.98 11.86 0.25
C PHE A 98 8.16 10.34 0.16
N LEU A 99 8.87 9.74 1.13
CA LEU A 99 9.04 8.29 1.22
C LEU A 99 7.70 7.56 1.33
N LEU A 100 6.80 8.07 2.15
CA LEU A 100 5.44 7.53 2.31
C LEU A 100 4.66 7.50 1.00
N ILE A 101 4.69 8.60 0.24
CA ILE A 101 3.98 8.73 -1.03
C ILE A 101 4.55 7.76 -2.06
N ILE A 102 5.88 7.73 -2.22
CA ILE A 102 6.54 6.81 -3.16
C ILE A 102 6.23 5.36 -2.83
N PHE A 103 6.35 4.99 -1.55
CA PHE A 103 6.07 3.63 -1.13
C PHE A 103 4.60 3.24 -1.38
N SER A 104 3.65 4.13 -1.04
CA SER A 104 2.22 3.90 -1.28
C SER A 104 1.90 3.70 -2.76
N LEU A 105 2.41 4.59 -3.62
CA LEU A 105 2.20 4.54 -5.07
C LEU A 105 2.79 3.27 -5.66
N THR A 106 4.03 2.94 -5.28
CA THR A 106 4.71 1.73 -5.76
C THR A 106 3.94 0.48 -5.37
N LEU A 107 3.49 0.41 -4.12
CA LEU A 107 2.72 -0.73 -3.60
C LEU A 107 1.36 -0.85 -4.31
N PHE A 108 0.65 0.26 -4.48
CA PHE A 108 -0.64 0.29 -5.18
C PHE A 108 -0.51 -0.19 -6.64
N LEU A 109 0.43 0.38 -7.40
CA LEU A 109 0.66 0.00 -8.80
C LEU A 109 1.13 -1.44 -8.94
N SER A 110 1.93 -1.94 -7.99
CA SER A 110 2.38 -3.34 -7.99
C SER A 110 1.20 -4.29 -7.78
N LEU A 111 0.31 -3.99 -6.84
CA LEU A 111 -0.90 -4.78 -6.60
C LEU A 111 -1.85 -4.74 -7.80
N GLU A 112 -2.08 -3.57 -8.39
CA GLU A 112 -2.90 -3.42 -9.59
C GLU A 112 -2.35 -4.27 -10.74
N LYS A 113 -1.04 -4.18 -11.01
CA LYS A 113 -0.41 -4.97 -12.06
C LYS A 113 -0.48 -6.47 -11.80
N LEU A 114 -0.11 -6.93 -10.60
CA LEU A 114 -0.20 -8.34 -10.22
C LEU A 114 -1.62 -8.87 -10.40
N SER A 115 -2.60 -8.07 -10.00
CA SER A 115 -3.99 -8.46 -10.12
C SER A 115 -4.47 -8.53 -11.57
N SER A 116 -4.11 -7.56 -12.42
CA SER A 116 -4.49 -7.56 -13.84
C SER A 116 -3.99 -8.82 -14.55
N ILE A 117 -2.74 -9.23 -14.27
CA ILE A 117 -2.16 -10.47 -14.79
C ILE A 117 -3.00 -11.67 -14.34
N TYR A 118 -3.34 -11.75 -13.05
CA TYR A 118 -4.17 -12.82 -12.53
C TYR A 118 -5.57 -12.87 -13.19
N PHE A 119 -6.20 -11.71 -13.43
CA PHE A 119 -7.50 -11.64 -14.07
C PHE A 119 -7.48 -12.06 -15.53
N ASP A 120 -6.52 -11.56 -16.29
CA ASP A 120 -6.39 -11.84 -17.72
C ASP A 120 -6.08 -13.33 -17.97
N GLU A 121 -5.29 -13.96 -17.09
CA GLU A 121 -4.85 -15.34 -17.24
C GLU A 121 -5.93 -16.35 -16.78
N TYR A 122 -6.62 -16.08 -15.67
CA TYR A 122 -7.48 -17.09 -15.04
C TYR A 122 -8.97 -16.75 -15.08
N ILE A 123 -9.36 -15.49 -14.89
CA ILE A 123 -10.76 -15.12 -14.68
C ILE A 123 -11.46 -14.80 -15.99
N VAL A 124 -10.86 -13.96 -16.84
CA VAL A 124 -11.44 -13.57 -18.14
C VAL A 124 -11.66 -14.77 -19.07
N PRO A 125 -10.72 -15.74 -19.19
CA PRO A 125 -10.95 -16.92 -20.01
C PRO A 125 -12.07 -17.82 -19.46
N ALA A 126 -12.21 -17.93 -18.14
CA ALA A 126 -13.29 -18.70 -17.52
C ALA A 126 -14.66 -18.06 -17.79
N GLN A 127 -14.79 -16.74 -17.61
CA GLN A 127 -16.03 -16.01 -17.94
C GLN A 127 -16.44 -16.16 -19.40
N LYS A 128 -15.47 -16.12 -20.34
CA LYS A 128 -15.76 -16.33 -21.76
C LYS A 128 -16.29 -17.74 -22.04
N LYS A 129 -15.78 -18.77 -21.37
CA LYS A 129 -16.28 -20.15 -21.52
C LYS A 129 -17.72 -20.28 -21.01
N GLU A 130 -18.00 -19.77 -19.80
CA GLU A 130 -19.35 -19.78 -19.24
C GLU A 130 -20.36 -19.03 -20.13
N TYR A 131 -19.95 -17.90 -20.72
CA TYR A 131 -20.80 -17.14 -21.63
C TYR A 131 -21.09 -17.91 -22.93
N GLN A 132 -20.12 -18.63 -23.48
CA GLN A 132 -20.31 -19.46 -24.67
C GLN A 132 -21.21 -20.67 -24.37
N GLU A 133 -21.04 -21.33 -23.22
CA GLU A 133 -21.91 -22.44 -22.80
C GLU A 133 -23.38 -22.00 -22.71
N LYS A 134 -23.65 -20.84 -22.11
CA LYS A 134 -25.01 -20.27 -22.04
C LYS A 134 -25.63 -19.90 -23.38
N LEU A 135 -24.83 -19.65 -24.41
CA LEU A 135 -25.33 -19.35 -25.76
C LEU A 135 -25.66 -20.61 -26.56
N THR A 136 -25.14 -21.77 -26.14
CA THR A 136 -25.36 -23.07 -26.78
C THR A 136 -26.49 -23.90 -26.16
N GLU A 137 -27.03 -23.48 -25.01
CA GLU A 137 -28.30 -23.97 -24.42
C GLU A 137 -29.52 -23.22 -24.97
#